data_AF-A0AAV3F4H2-F1
#
_entry.id   AF-A0AAV3F4H2-F1
#
_cell.length_a   1.000
_cell.length_b   1.000
_cell.length_c   1.000
_cell.angle_alpha   90.00
_cell.angle_beta   90.00
_cell.angle_gamma   90.00
#
_symmetry.space_group_name_H-M   'P 1'
#
loop_
_entity.id
_entity.type
_entity.pdbx_description
1 polymer ?
#
loop_
_entity_poly.entity_id
_entity_poly.type
_entity_poly.pdbx_seq_one_letter_code
_entity_poly.pdbx_strand_id
1 'polypeptide(L)'
;MSKEIDLSTNEFDIAAMTAKSIFGAIPGVGSLLSELTSEIIPNQRFDRLIEYVKILNDKISQIPQDVLEIIKDDPYFIDLIEEGFVQASRAITKDRKEYIATIIYTGINNDEQKFIESKYLLKLLSELNELEIIILTSFYYYIGSEKASDFKNKHSNILKQRFIYEEEEDSLILSSDVQENYKEHLLRLGLLKREEKIDLKIKNGKQIVENKKGAYKITRLGGFLLKYAGITEHYNYIYEYNADKE
;
A
#
# COMPACT_ATOMS: atom_id res chain seq x y z
N MET A 1 40.84 32.57 -18.04
CA MET A 1 39.62 32.44 -17.22
C MET A 1 39.26 30.96 -17.18
N SER A 2 39.71 30.29 -16.14
CA SER A 2 39.39 28.89 -15.86
C SER A 2 37.93 28.85 -15.40
N LYS A 3 37.05 28.21 -16.19
CA LYS A 3 35.71 27.88 -15.72
C LYS A 3 35.89 26.86 -14.60
N GLU A 4 35.59 27.25 -13.37
CA GLU A 4 35.40 26.32 -12.26
C GLU A 4 34.37 25.28 -12.70
N ILE A 5 34.78 24.02 -12.65
CA ILE A 5 33.92 22.85 -12.81
C ILE A 5 33.06 22.82 -11.55
N ASP A 6 31.79 23.17 -11.70
CA ASP A 6 30.83 23.14 -10.60
C ASP A 6 30.70 21.69 -10.09
N LEU A 7 31.11 21.50 -8.84
CA LEU A 7 31.29 20.22 -8.14
C LEU A 7 29.94 19.60 -7.73
N SER A 8 29.02 19.48 -8.69
CA SER A 8 27.88 18.58 -8.61
C SER A 8 28.35 17.15 -8.89
N THR A 9 29.02 16.53 -7.92
CA THR A 9 28.93 15.08 -7.74
C THR A 9 27.44 14.75 -7.62
N ASN A 10 26.87 14.39 -8.76
CA ASN A 10 25.46 14.55 -9.09
C ASN A 10 24.66 13.53 -8.28
N GLU A 11 23.53 13.90 -7.67
CA GLU A 11 22.67 12.92 -6.97
C GLU A 11 22.27 11.76 -7.88
N PHE A 12 22.32 12.00 -9.20
CA PHE A 12 22.29 11.00 -10.27
C PHE A 12 23.38 9.93 -10.16
N ASP A 13 24.65 10.31 -9.99
CA ASP A 13 25.74 9.36 -9.85
C ASP A 13 25.57 8.54 -8.57
N ILE A 14 25.07 9.15 -7.49
CA ILE A 14 24.81 8.43 -6.24
C ILE A 14 23.65 7.44 -6.40
N ALA A 15 22.51 7.86 -6.97
CA ALA A 15 21.38 6.96 -7.19
C ALA A 15 21.69 5.87 -8.21
N ALA A 16 22.43 6.19 -9.28
CA ALA A 16 22.90 5.23 -10.26
C ALA A 16 23.96 4.30 -9.69
N MET A 17 24.83 4.76 -8.77
CA MET A 17 25.82 3.93 -8.08
C MET A 17 25.16 3.02 -7.05
N THR A 18 24.22 3.53 -6.24
CA THR A 18 23.43 2.75 -5.27
C THR A 18 22.57 1.72 -5.99
N ALA A 19 21.93 2.12 -7.09
CA ALA A 19 21.21 1.18 -7.93
C ALA A 19 22.16 0.16 -8.57
N LYS A 20 23.32 0.55 -9.09
CA LYS A 20 24.32 -0.39 -9.63
C LYS A 20 24.90 -1.34 -8.57
N SER A 21 25.01 -0.94 -7.30
CA SER A 21 25.56 -1.81 -6.26
C SER A 21 24.64 -2.96 -5.86
N ILE A 22 23.32 -2.82 -6.01
CA ILE A 22 22.34 -3.88 -5.70
C ILE A 22 21.63 -4.38 -6.97
N PHE A 23 21.08 -3.47 -7.77
CA PHE A 23 20.41 -3.77 -9.04
C PHE A 23 21.38 -3.96 -10.21
N GLY A 24 22.70 -3.81 -10.03
CA GLY A 24 23.67 -4.28 -11.03
C GLY A 24 23.57 -5.79 -11.27
N ALA A 25 22.92 -6.52 -10.36
CA ALA A 25 22.56 -7.93 -10.52
C ALA A 25 21.25 -8.14 -11.31
N ILE A 26 20.28 -7.20 -11.29
CA ILE A 26 18.98 -7.38 -11.96
C ILE A 26 19.02 -6.74 -13.36
N PRO A 27 18.87 -7.53 -14.44
CA PRO A 27 18.78 -6.99 -15.80
C PRO A 27 17.66 -5.94 -15.93
N GLY A 28 17.90 -4.89 -16.72
CA GLY A 28 16.87 -3.90 -17.07
C GLY A 28 16.65 -2.76 -16.06
N VAL A 29 16.99 -2.91 -14.77
CA VAL A 29 16.74 -1.84 -13.77
C VAL A 29 17.54 -0.56 -14.05
N GLY A 30 18.79 -0.71 -14.50
CA GLY A 30 19.62 0.43 -14.91
C GLY A 30 19.05 1.18 -16.12
N SER A 31 18.46 0.47 -17.08
CA SER A 31 17.80 1.09 -18.25
C SER A 31 16.49 1.76 -17.88
N LEU A 32 15.67 1.17 -16.99
CA LEU A 32 14.43 1.79 -16.49
C LEU A 32 14.70 3.14 -15.84
N LEU A 33 15.73 3.23 -15.01
CA LEU A 33 16.15 4.49 -14.39
C LEU A 33 16.59 5.53 -15.43
N SER A 34 17.20 5.10 -16.54
CA SER A 34 17.64 5.99 -17.62
C SER A 34 16.53 6.40 -18.59
N GLU A 35 15.49 5.59 -18.75
CA GLU A 35 14.37 5.87 -19.65
C GLU A 35 13.35 6.79 -18.97
N LEU A 36 13.08 6.56 -17.69
CA LEU A 36 12.14 7.37 -16.89
C LEU A 36 12.63 8.80 -16.60
N THR A 37 13.89 9.13 -16.92
CA THR A 37 14.42 10.49 -16.88
C THR A 37 14.19 11.27 -18.17
N SER A 38 13.85 10.59 -19.27
CA SER A 38 13.78 11.19 -20.60
C SER A 38 12.39 11.76 -20.96
N GLU A 39 11.32 11.36 -20.28
CA GLU A 39 9.95 11.80 -20.57
C GLU A 39 9.26 12.52 -19.41
N ILE A 40 9.26 13.86 -19.52
CA ILE A 40 8.20 14.79 -19.08
C ILE A 40 8.07 15.04 -17.56
N ILE A 41 8.37 16.31 -17.22
CA ILE A 41 8.48 17.01 -15.92
C ILE A 41 9.83 16.74 -15.21
N PRO A 42 10.88 17.52 -15.56
CA PRO A 42 12.20 17.40 -14.95
C PRO A 42 12.13 17.66 -13.43
N ASN A 43 12.97 16.93 -12.68
CA ASN A 43 13.26 17.06 -11.24
C ASN A 43 12.30 16.30 -10.30
N GLN A 44 10.99 16.56 -10.28
CA GLN A 44 10.15 16.00 -9.20
C GLN A 44 9.92 14.48 -9.25
N ARG A 45 9.80 13.87 -10.43
CA ARG A 45 9.65 12.40 -10.55
C ARG A 45 10.97 11.69 -10.27
N PHE A 46 12.07 12.32 -10.68
CA PHE A 46 13.40 11.79 -10.47
C PHE A 46 13.75 11.75 -8.98
N ASP A 47 13.48 12.83 -8.24
CA ASP A 47 13.68 12.88 -6.79
C ASP A 47 12.86 11.80 -6.07
N ARG A 48 11.62 11.54 -6.54
CA ARG A 48 10.78 10.46 -6.00
C ARG A 48 11.41 9.09 -6.23
N LEU A 49 11.96 8.85 -7.41
CA LEU A 49 12.65 7.60 -7.73
C LEU A 49 13.94 7.43 -6.94
N ILE A 50 14.73 8.49 -6.75
CA ILE A 50 15.92 8.45 -5.89
C ILE A 50 15.53 8.04 -4.48
N GLU A 51 14.51 8.68 -3.91
CA GLU A 51 14.04 8.35 -2.56
C GLU A 51 13.53 6.90 -2.48
N TYR A 52 12.77 6.46 -3.49
CA TYR A 52 12.29 5.08 -3.57
C TYR A 52 13.43 4.06 -3.69
N VAL A 53 14.44 4.32 -4.51
CA VAL A 53 15.62 3.43 -4.66
C VAL A 53 16.33 3.28 -3.33
N LYS A 54 16.50 4.36 -2.56
CA LYS A 54 17.09 4.29 -1.21
C LYS A 54 16.25 3.40 -0.28
N ILE A 55 14.95 3.63 -0.23
CA ILE A 55 14.02 2.83 0.58
C ILE A 55 14.07 1.35 0.20
N LEU A 56 14.02 1.04 -1.10
CA LEU A 56 14.03 -0.32 -1.59
C LEU A 56 15.38 -1.01 -1.32
N ASN A 57 16.49 -0.30 -1.51
CA ASN A 57 17.84 -0.75 -1.18
C ASN A 57 17.97 -1.14 0.29
N ASP A 58 17.46 -0.32 1.21
CA ASP A 58 17.51 -0.58 2.65
C ASP A 58 16.72 -1.84 3.05
N LYS A 59 15.69 -2.21 2.28
CA LYS A 59 14.94 -3.46 2.48
C LYS A 59 15.63 -4.66 1.82
N ILE A 60 16.02 -4.54 0.55
CA ILE A 60 16.64 -5.64 -0.22
C ILE A 60 18.01 -6.02 0.35
N SER A 61 18.76 -5.08 0.91
CA SER A 61 20.06 -5.37 1.57
C SER A 61 19.95 -6.30 2.78
N GLN A 62 18.74 -6.53 3.30
CA GLN A 62 18.46 -7.50 4.37
C GLN A 62 18.27 -8.94 3.83
N ILE A 63 18.19 -9.11 2.51
CA ILE A 63 17.99 -10.39 1.85
C ILE A 63 19.36 -11.02 1.59
N PRO A 64 19.55 -12.32 1.89
CA PRO A 64 20.79 -13.02 1.57
C PRO A 64 21.15 -12.92 0.07
N GLN A 65 22.42 -12.65 -0.22
CA GLN A 65 22.89 -12.44 -1.59
C GLN A 65 22.65 -13.66 -2.48
N ASP A 66 22.77 -14.88 -1.95
CA ASP A 66 22.50 -16.13 -2.67
C ASP A 66 21.05 -16.25 -3.14
N VAL A 67 20.08 -15.77 -2.35
CA VAL A 67 18.67 -15.68 -2.77
C VAL A 67 18.52 -14.70 -3.94
N LEU A 68 19.15 -13.53 -3.85
CA LEU A 68 19.11 -12.53 -4.92
C LEU A 68 19.74 -13.04 -6.21
N GLU A 69 20.85 -13.78 -6.13
CA GLU A 69 21.50 -14.39 -7.30
C GLU A 69 20.61 -15.43 -8.01
N ILE A 70 19.75 -16.13 -7.27
CA ILE A 70 18.81 -17.11 -7.84
C ILE A 70 17.68 -16.42 -8.61
N ILE A 71 17.14 -15.33 -8.06
CA ILE A 71 15.90 -14.72 -8.60
C ILE A 71 16.16 -13.56 -9.56
N LYS A 72 17.37 -13.00 -9.63
CA LYS A 72 17.67 -11.78 -10.40
C LYS A 72 17.29 -11.87 -11.88
N ASP A 73 17.33 -13.07 -12.46
CA ASP A 73 17.03 -13.34 -13.86
C ASP A 73 15.61 -13.92 -14.06
N ASP A 74 14.82 -14.05 -13.00
CA ASP A 74 13.45 -14.53 -13.04
C ASP A 74 12.53 -13.48 -13.70
N PRO A 75 11.79 -13.84 -14.77
CA PRO A 75 10.92 -12.88 -15.47
C PRO A 75 9.80 -12.28 -14.61
N TYR A 76 9.22 -13.05 -13.68
CA TYR A 76 8.17 -12.56 -12.78
C TYR A 76 8.74 -11.63 -11.72
N PHE A 77 9.95 -11.88 -11.25
CA PHE A 77 10.65 -10.96 -10.35
C PHE A 77 11.00 -9.64 -11.04
N ILE A 78 11.56 -9.69 -12.25
CA ILE A 78 11.86 -8.48 -13.05
C ILE A 78 10.58 -7.67 -13.29
N ASP A 79 9.50 -8.34 -13.69
CA ASP A 79 8.19 -7.71 -13.92
C ASP A 79 7.58 -7.08 -12.66
N LEU A 80 7.82 -7.67 -11.48
CA LEU A 80 7.43 -7.09 -10.19
C LEU A 80 8.24 -5.84 -9.86
N ILE A 81 9.55 -5.87 -10.10
CA ILE A 81 10.44 -4.73 -9.88
C ILE A 81 10.05 -3.57 -10.80
N GLU A 82 9.83 -3.84 -12.09
CA GLU A 82 9.36 -2.88 -13.08
C GLU A 82 8.07 -2.16 -12.64
N GLU A 83 7.05 -2.93 -12.25
CA GLU A 83 5.79 -2.38 -11.72
C GLU A 83 6.05 -1.46 -10.52
N GLY A 84 6.93 -1.87 -9.61
CA GLY A 84 7.36 -1.07 -8.46
C GLY A 84 7.94 0.30 -8.84
N PHE A 85 8.88 0.31 -9.80
CA PHE A 85 9.49 1.54 -10.31
C PHE A 85 8.47 2.46 -10.98
N VAL A 86 7.58 1.90 -11.82
CA VAL A 86 6.52 2.66 -12.49
C VAL A 86 5.61 3.33 -11.46
N GLN A 87 5.15 2.59 -10.44
CA GLN A 87 4.30 3.16 -9.41
C GLN A 87 5.03 4.18 -8.54
N ALA A 88 6.28 3.91 -8.15
CA ALA A 88 7.07 4.80 -7.32
C ALA A 88 7.38 6.14 -8.01
N SER A 89 7.54 6.16 -9.33
CA SER A 89 7.72 7.40 -10.11
C SER A 89 6.55 8.38 -9.96
N ARG A 90 5.35 7.85 -9.66
CA ARG A 90 4.10 8.60 -9.47
C ARG A 90 3.76 8.85 -8.00
N ALA A 91 4.41 8.14 -7.08
CA ALA A 91 4.16 8.22 -5.65
C ALA A 91 4.65 9.54 -5.06
N ILE A 92 3.69 10.36 -4.58
CA ILE A 92 3.98 11.68 -4.02
C ILE A 92 4.55 11.58 -2.60
N THR A 93 3.98 10.70 -1.78
CA THR A 93 4.33 10.57 -0.36
C THR A 93 5.47 9.57 -0.15
N LYS A 94 6.24 9.76 0.93
CA LYS A 94 7.22 8.78 1.37
C LYS A 94 6.55 7.47 1.79
N ASP A 95 5.45 7.56 2.53
CA ASP A 95 4.67 6.41 2.98
C ASP A 95 4.25 5.50 1.81
N ARG A 96 3.77 6.09 0.70
CA ARG A 96 3.43 5.32 -0.50
C ARG A 96 4.64 4.58 -1.10
N LYS A 97 5.82 5.20 -1.13
CA LYS A 97 7.06 4.56 -1.59
C LYS A 97 7.49 3.42 -0.67
N GLU A 98 7.33 3.60 0.65
CA GLU A 98 7.55 2.55 1.65
C GLU A 98 6.59 1.37 1.46
N TYR A 99 5.31 1.62 1.19
CA TYR A 99 4.33 0.56 0.94
C TYR A 99 4.69 -0.27 -0.29
N ILE A 100 5.03 0.40 -1.40
CA ILE A 100 5.46 -0.26 -2.64
C ILE A 100 6.71 -1.12 -2.38
N ALA A 101 7.74 -0.53 -1.76
CA ALA A 101 8.98 -1.25 -1.47
C ALA A 101 8.77 -2.43 -0.51
N THR A 102 7.85 -2.31 0.45
CA THR A 102 7.54 -3.38 1.41
C THR A 102 6.78 -4.53 0.76
N ILE A 103 5.87 -4.26 -0.19
CA ILE A 103 5.18 -5.32 -0.95
C ILE A 103 6.18 -6.12 -1.79
N ILE A 104 7.14 -5.45 -2.43
CA ILE A 104 8.20 -6.11 -3.19
C ILE A 104 9.06 -6.95 -2.25
N TYR A 105 9.57 -6.36 -1.18
CA TYR A 105 10.40 -7.05 -0.19
C TYR A 105 9.71 -8.29 0.39
N THR A 106 8.44 -8.17 0.78
CA THR A 106 7.65 -9.28 1.34
C THR A 106 7.38 -10.37 0.29
N GLY A 107 7.34 -9.98 -0.99
CA GLY A 107 7.18 -10.89 -2.13
C GLY A 107 8.44 -11.65 -2.50
N ILE A 108 9.63 -11.18 -2.08
CA ILE A 108 10.90 -11.81 -2.43
C ILE A 108 11.04 -13.16 -1.73
N ASN A 109 10.99 -14.21 -2.52
CA ASN A 109 11.34 -15.58 -2.17
C ASN A 109 11.60 -16.36 -3.48
N ASN A 110 11.98 -17.62 -3.36
CA ASN A 110 12.23 -18.50 -4.52
C ASN A 110 10.93 -19.16 -5.06
N ASP A 111 9.79 -18.45 -5.03
CA ASP A 111 8.47 -18.95 -5.47
C ASP A 111 7.78 -17.94 -6.40
N GLU A 112 7.63 -18.32 -7.68
CA GLU A 112 6.98 -17.52 -8.72
C GLU A 112 5.57 -17.07 -8.33
N GLN A 113 4.82 -17.91 -7.58
CA GLN A 113 3.47 -17.57 -7.14
C GLN A 113 3.48 -16.30 -6.29
N LYS A 114 4.53 -16.09 -5.50
CA LYS A 114 4.64 -14.95 -4.60
C LYS A 114 4.96 -13.66 -5.34
N PHE A 115 5.73 -13.72 -6.42
CA PHE A 115 5.91 -12.56 -7.30
C PHE A 115 4.58 -12.13 -7.93
N ILE A 116 3.79 -13.10 -8.41
CA ILE A 116 2.46 -12.84 -8.98
C ILE A 116 1.51 -12.25 -7.94
N GLU A 117 1.47 -12.82 -6.73
CA GLU A 117 0.66 -12.31 -5.62
C GLU A 117 1.07 -10.88 -5.22
N SER A 118 2.37 -10.60 -5.07
CA SER A 118 2.86 -9.26 -4.75
C SER A 118 2.56 -8.25 -5.86
N LYS A 119 2.67 -8.65 -7.13
CA LYS A 119 2.28 -7.76 -8.24
C LYS A 119 0.78 -7.48 -8.23
N TYR A 120 -0.05 -8.45 -7.90
CA TYR A 120 -1.49 -8.24 -7.72
C TYR A 120 -1.78 -7.24 -6.58
N LEU A 121 -1.05 -7.33 -5.45
CA LEU A 121 -1.16 -6.36 -4.36
C LEU A 121 -0.68 -4.97 -4.75
N LEU A 122 0.39 -4.83 -5.55
CA LEU A 122 0.79 -3.54 -6.12
C LEU A 122 -0.31 -2.95 -7.00
N LYS A 123 -0.99 -3.77 -7.82
CA LYS A 123 -2.13 -3.30 -8.62
C LYS A 123 -3.27 -2.79 -7.75
N LEU A 124 -3.65 -3.53 -6.71
CA LEU A 124 -4.65 -3.07 -5.75
C LEU A 124 -4.22 -1.78 -5.05
N LEU A 125 -2.97 -1.68 -4.61
CA LEU A 125 -2.43 -0.46 -3.99
C LEU A 125 -2.52 0.73 -4.95
N SER A 126 -2.23 0.52 -6.24
CA SER A 126 -2.26 1.58 -7.26
C SER A 126 -3.63 2.21 -7.47
N GLU A 127 -4.70 1.44 -7.24
CA GLU A 127 -6.09 1.90 -7.32
C GLU A 127 -6.51 2.71 -6.09
N LEU A 128 -5.82 2.56 -4.95
CA LEU A 128 -6.16 3.26 -3.72
C LEU A 128 -5.49 4.62 -3.64
N ASN A 129 -6.23 5.63 -3.19
CA ASN A 129 -5.65 6.87 -2.70
C ASN A 129 -5.30 6.80 -1.20
N GLU A 130 -4.61 7.83 -0.69
CA GLU A 130 -4.16 7.87 0.71
C GLU A 130 -5.32 7.85 1.72
N LEU A 131 -6.46 8.47 1.38
CA LEU A 131 -7.64 8.49 2.24
C LEU A 131 -8.31 7.12 2.31
N GLU A 132 -8.35 6.40 1.18
CA GLU A 132 -8.86 5.03 1.12
C GLU A 132 -7.99 4.06 1.92
N ILE A 133 -6.66 4.24 1.91
CA ILE A 133 -5.75 3.48 2.78
C ILE A 133 -6.06 3.74 4.25
N ILE A 134 -6.27 5.00 4.63
CA ILE A 134 -6.63 5.37 6.01
C ILE A 134 -7.98 4.78 6.42
N ILE A 135 -8.99 4.88 5.55
CA ILE A 135 -10.32 4.31 5.79
C ILE A 135 -10.22 2.78 5.91
N LEU A 136 -9.53 2.10 5.00
CA LEU A 136 -9.34 0.65 5.05
C LEU A 136 -8.64 0.23 6.35
N THR A 137 -7.59 0.95 6.74
CA THR A 137 -6.83 0.70 7.98
C THR A 137 -7.72 0.89 9.22
N SER A 138 -8.66 1.83 9.20
CA SER A 138 -9.60 2.01 10.32
C SER A 138 -10.49 0.78 10.55
N PHE A 139 -10.76 -0.03 9.52
CA PHE A 139 -11.50 -1.28 9.61
C PHE A 139 -10.63 -2.49 10.02
N TYR A 140 -9.31 -2.35 10.03
CA TYR A 140 -8.39 -3.39 10.50
C TYR A 140 -8.30 -3.43 12.02
N TYR A 141 -8.20 -2.27 12.67
CA TYR A 141 -8.03 -2.20 14.11
C TYR A 141 -9.30 -2.60 14.87
N TYR A 142 -9.12 -3.40 15.93
CA TYR A 142 -10.22 -3.79 16.81
C TYR A 142 -10.73 -2.58 17.60
N ILE A 143 -12.05 -2.36 17.55
CA ILE A 143 -12.74 -1.29 18.27
C ILE A 143 -12.45 -1.40 19.77
N GLY A 144 -11.87 -0.35 20.34
CA GLY A 144 -11.55 -0.26 21.78
C GLY A 144 -10.10 -0.59 22.14
N SER A 145 -9.24 -0.96 21.19
CA SER A 145 -7.79 -1.03 21.42
C SER A 145 -7.14 0.35 21.47
N GLU A 146 -6.03 0.48 22.19
CA GLU A 146 -5.23 1.72 22.25
C GLU A 146 -4.78 2.14 20.84
N LYS A 147 -4.25 1.20 20.04
CA LYS A 147 -3.88 1.42 18.63
C LYS A 147 -5.05 1.95 17.79
N ALA A 148 -6.27 1.45 18.00
CA ALA A 148 -7.45 1.96 17.30
C ALA A 148 -7.78 3.41 17.71
N SER A 149 -7.65 3.73 19.00
CA SER A 149 -7.89 5.07 19.54
C SER A 149 -6.88 6.06 18.96
N ASP A 150 -5.59 5.73 19.00
CA ASP A 150 -4.51 6.58 18.50
C ASP A 150 -4.65 6.83 17.00
N PHE A 151 -4.90 5.77 16.24
CA PHE A 151 -5.12 5.88 14.79
C PHE A 151 -6.33 6.77 14.49
N LYS A 152 -7.44 6.58 15.19
CA LYS A 152 -8.66 7.39 15.00
C LYS A 152 -8.44 8.85 15.36
N ASN A 153 -7.68 9.13 16.40
CA ASN A 153 -7.34 10.50 16.81
C ASN A 153 -6.44 11.18 15.76
N LYS A 154 -5.40 10.49 15.32
CA LYS A 154 -4.47 10.97 14.27
C LYS A 154 -5.18 11.29 12.96
N HIS A 155 -6.18 10.49 12.57
CA HIS A 155 -6.89 10.61 11.30
C HIS A 155 -8.33 11.13 11.44
N SER A 156 -8.61 11.87 12.51
CA SER A 156 -9.97 12.27 12.88
C SER A 156 -10.66 13.17 11.84
N ASN A 157 -9.91 13.96 11.08
CA ASN A 157 -10.39 14.77 9.96
C ASN A 157 -10.97 13.95 8.80
N ILE A 158 -10.53 12.70 8.64
CA ILE A 158 -10.96 11.79 7.56
C ILE A 158 -12.05 10.83 8.07
N LEU A 159 -11.96 10.43 9.34
CA LEU A 159 -12.81 9.39 9.93
C LEU A 159 -14.07 9.92 10.60
N LYS A 160 -14.14 11.21 10.98
CA LYS A 160 -15.36 11.81 11.54
C LYS A 160 -16.39 12.04 10.44
N GLN A 161 -17.60 11.50 10.62
CA GLN A 161 -18.75 11.75 9.76
C GLN A 161 -19.39 13.09 10.13
N ARG A 162 -19.72 13.94 9.14
CA ARG A 162 -20.47 15.18 9.36
C ARG A 162 -21.90 14.86 9.77
N PHE A 163 -22.35 15.38 10.91
CA PHE A 163 -23.76 15.69 11.13
C PHE A 163 -23.98 17.09 10.57
N ILE A 164 -24.76 17.20 9.50
CA ILE A 164 -25.06 18.50 8.89
C ILE A 164 -25.99 19.24 9.86
N TYR A 165 -25.42 20.03 10.76
CA TYR A 165 -26.09 21.21 11.26
C TYR A 165 -25.61 22.36 10.37
N GLU A 166 -26.56 23.03 9.72
CA GLU A 166 -26.31 24.28 9.00
C GLU A 166 -25.63 25.28 9.96
N GLU A 167 -24.70 26.08 9.43
CA GLU A 167 -24.07 27.25 10.09
C GLU A 167 -22.71 27.10 10.81
N GLU A 168 -21.81 26.22 10.37
CA GLU A 168 -20.38 26.43 10.68
C GLU A 168 -19.49 26.38 9.42
N GLU A 169 -19.01 27.57 9.07
CA GLU A 169 -17.93 27.84 8.15
C GLU A 169 -16.61 27.60 8.90
N ASP A 170 -16.07 26.36 8.89
CA ASP A 170 -14.61 26.15 8.89
C ASP A 170 -14.12 24.68 8.83
N SER A 171 -13.17 24.48 7.90
CA SER A 171 -12.04 23.54 7.92
C SER A 171 -12.22 22.01 7.68
N LEU A 172 -11.54 21.52 6.62
CA LEU A 172 -10.85 20.22 6.47
C LEU A 172 -11.58 18.88 6.73
N ILE A 173 -12.89 18.84 6.91
CA ILE A 173 -13.65 17.59 7.09
C ILE A 173 -14.14 17.05 5.74
N LEU A 174 -13.88 15.76 5.47
CA LEU A 174 -14.36 15.08 4.28
C LEU A 174 -15.90 14.96 4.30
N SER A 175 -16.57 15.28 3.19
CA SER A 175 -18.03 15.13 3.12
C SER A 175 -18.45 13.65 3.27
N SER A 176 -19.62 13.42 3.86
CA SER A 176 -20.16 12.07 4.07
C SER A 176 -20.29 11.28 2.77
N ASP A 177 -20.65 11.97 1.69
CA ASP A 177 -20.88 11.35 0.38
C ASP A 177 -19.58 10.87 -0.26
N VAL A 178 -18.51 11.66 -0.12
CA VAL A 178 -17.17 11.27 -0.59
C VAL A 178 -16.63 10.12 0.24
N GLN A 179 -16.80 10.18 1.57
CA GLN A 179 -16.38 9.08 2.44
C GLN A 179 -17.12 7.77 2.14
N GLU A 180 -18.42 7.83 1.82
CA GLU A 180 -19.17 6.66 1.39
C GLU A 180 -18.69 6.15 0.03
N ASN A 181 -18.40 7.03 -0.93
CA ASN A 181 -17.84 6.63 -2.22
C ASN A 181 -16.51 5.86 -2.08
N TYR A 182 -15.61 6.31 -1.20
CA TYR A 182 -14.39 5.58 -0.88
C TYR A 182 -14.68 4.18 -0.32
N LYS A 183 -15.67 4.03 0.57
CA LYS A 183 -16.05 2.70 1.08
C LYS A 183 -16.66 1.82 -0.02
N GLU A 184 -17.45 2.37 -0.93
CA GLU A 184 -17.98 1.63 -2.08
C GLU A 184 -16.85 1.19 -3.03
N HIS A 185 -15.83 2.02 -3.22
CA HIS A 185 -14.65 1.62 -4.00
C HIS A 185 -13.91 0.46 -3.33
N LEU A 186 -13.66 0.56 -2.02
CA LEU A 186 -13.04 -0.52 -1.25
C LEU A 186 -13.88 -1.81 -1.26
N LEU A 187 -15.22 -1.71 -1.30
CA LEU A 187 -16.10 -2.86 -1.53
C LEU A 187 -15.91 -3.46 -2.92
N ARG A 188 -15.87 -2.62 -3.97
CA ARG A 188 -15.70 -3.06 -5.37
C ARG A 188 -14.38 -3.78 -5.58
N LEU A 189 -13.32 -3.33 -4.90
CA LEU A 189 -12.01 -3.98 -4.91
C LEU A 189 -11.96 -5.26 -4.04
N GLY A 190 -13.03 -5.58 -3.31
CA GLY A 190 -13.09 -6.73 -2.40
C GLY A 190 -12.24 -6.57 -1.13
N LEU A 191 -11.79 -5.35 -0.81
CA LEU A 191 -10.99 -5.04 0.38
C LEU A 191 -11.87 -4.85 1.62
N LEU A 192 -13.11 -4.41 1.41
CA LEU A 192 -14.19 -4.44 2.40
C LEU A 192 -15.30 -5.39 1.96
N LYS A 193 -16.15 -5.77 2.92
CA LYS A 193 -17.44 -6.42 2.68
C LYS A 193 -18.51 -5.80 3.55
N ARG A 194 -19.77 -5.94 3.14
CA ARG A 194 -20.92 -5.64 4.01
C ARG A 194 -21.18 -6.85 4.90
N GLU A 195 -21.35 -6.59 6.19
CA GLU A 195 -21.97 -7.54 7.10
C GLU A 195 -23.47 -7.54 6.80
N GLU A 196 -24.09 -8.70 6.67
CA GLU A 196 -25.54 -8.77 6.54
C GLU A 196 -26.15 -8.65 7.93
N LYS A 197 -26.89 -7.56 8.18
CA LYS A 197 -27.73 -7.45 9.37
C LYS A 197 -29.17 -7.78 8.99
N ILE A 198 -29.57 -8.99 9.37
CA ILE A 198 -30.94 -9.47 9.25
C ILE A 198 -31.68 -9.01 10.51
N ASP A 199 -32.51 -7.97 10.40
CA ASP A 199 -33.47 -7.63 11.44
C ASP A 199 -34.77 -8.40 11.16
N LEU A 200 -35.14 -9.30 12.06
CA LEU A 200 -36.45 -9.91 12.06
C LEU A 200 -37.42 -8.97 12.78
N LYS A 201 -38.33 -8.35 12.02
CA LYS A 201 -39.42 -7.56 12.60
C LYS A 201 -40.74 -8.26 12.42
N ILE A 202 -41.60 -8.17 13.42
CA ILE A 202 -42.99 -8.62 13.31
C ILE A 202 -43.83 -7.39 12.94
N LYS A 203 -44.49 -7.45 11.78
CA LYS A 203 -45.48 -6.44 11.36
C LYS A 203 -46.77 -7.16 10.99
N ASN A 204 -47.88 -6.76 11.61
CA ASN A 204 -49.20 -7.38 11.41
C ASN A 204 -49.21 -8.91 11.58
N GLY A 205 -48.50 -9.42 12.60
CA GLY A 205 -48.45 -10.86 12.88
C GLY A 205 -47.63 -11.71 11.90
N LYS A 206 -46.97 -11.09 10.90
CA LYS A 206 -46.05 -11.77 9.98
C LYS A 206 -44.60 -11.34 10.26
N GLN A 207 -43.69 -12.30 10.22
CA GLN A 207 -42.25 -12.01 10.21
C GLN A 207 -41.89 -11.38 8.86
N ILE A 208 -41.28 -10.20 8.92
CA ILE A 208 -40.72 -9.51 7.76
C ILE A 208 -39.21 -9.43 7.99
N VAL A 209 -38.45 -9.93 7.01
CA VAL A 209 -37.00 -9.72 6.94
C VAL A 209 -36.77 -8.32 6.39
N GLU A 210 -36.21 -7.44 7.22
CA GLU A 210 -35.78 -6.11 6.76
C GLU A 210 -34.26 -6.11 6.58
N ASN A 211 -33.81 -6.01 5.33
CA ASN A 211 -32.40 -5.85 5.02
C ASN A 211 -31.98 -4.41 5.36
N LYS A 212 -31.29 -4.21 6.48
CA LYS A 212 -30.56 -2.95 6.71
C LYS A 212 -29.24 -2.98 5.95
N LYS A 213 -28.76 -1.81 5.50
CA LYS A 213 -27.35 -1.66 5.12
C LYS A 213 -26.51 -2.04 6.34
N GLY A 214 -25.95 -3.24 6.34
CA GLY A 214 -25.13 -3.67 7.47
C GLY A 214 -23.75 -3.03 7.43
N ALA A 215 -23.02 -3.21 8.53
CA ALA A 215 -21.76 -2.51 8.75
C ALA A 215 -20.68 -2.97 7.76
N TYR A 216 -19.73 -2.09 7.47
CA TYR A 216 -18.54 -2.47 6.70
C TYR A 216 -17.58 -3.27 7.58
N LYS A 217 -16.95 -4.29 7.01
CA LYS A 217 -15.89 -5.07 7.64
C LYS A 217 -14.74 -5.31 6.66
N ILE A 218 -13.51 -5.29 7.15
CA ILE A 218 -12.35 -5.66 6.33
C ILE A 218 -12.40 -7.11 5.89
N THR A 219 -12.02 -7.39 4.65
CA THR A 219 -11.87 -8.77 4.14
C THR A 219 -10.49 -9.33 4.48
N ARG A 220 -10.29 -10.63 4.21
CA ARG A 220 -8.95 -11.23 4.28
C ARG A 220 -7.99 -10.57 3.30
N LEU A 221 -8.46 -10.25 2.09
CA LEU A 221 -7.66 -9.56 1.07
C LEU A 221 -7.27 -8.15 1.54
N GLY A 222 -8.21 -7.39 2.12
CA GLY A 222 -7.92 -6.08 2.70
C GLY A 222 -6.85 -6.14 3.79
N GLY A 223 -6.99 -7.07 4.74
CA GLY A 223 -5.97 -7.27 5.78
C GLY A 223 -4.62 -7.74 5.22
N PHE A 224 -4.63 -8.57 4.18
CA PHE A 224 -3.42 -9.06 3.52
C PHE A 224 -2.66 -7.94 2.81
N LEU A 225 -3.36 -7.06 2.10
CA LEU A 225 -2.79 -5.86 1.49
C LEU A 225 -2.12 -4.97 2.54
N LEU A 226 -2.82 -4.64 3.64
CA LEU A 226 -2.26 -3.79 4.70
C LEU A 226 -1.01 -4.41 5.34
N LYS A 227 -1.01 -5.73 5.52
CA LYS A 227 0.13 -6.48 6.07
C LYS A 227 1.33 -6.46 5.11
N TYR A 228 1.12 -6.78 3.83
CA TYR A 228 2.21 -6.78 2.82
C TYR A 228 2.75 -5.38 2.52
N ALA A 229 1.92 -4.35 2.69
CA ALA A 229 2.35 -2.96 2.62
C ALA A 229 3.08 -2.48 3.89
N GLY A 230 3.15 -3.29 4.96
CA GLY A 230 3.75 -2.90 6.23
C GLY A 230 2.97 -1.82 7.01
N ILE A 231 1.70 -1.59 6.64
CA ILE A 231 0.83 -0.60 7.30
C ILE A 231 0.38 -1.11 8.69
N THR A 232 0.24 -2.42 8.81
CA THR A 232 -0.14 -3.10 10.05
C THR A 232 0.89 -4.16 10.39
N GLU A 233 1.19 -4.34 11.67
CA GLU A 233 2.16 -5.33 12.14
C GLU A 233 1.89 -6.75 11.58
N HIS A 234 2.97 -7.49 11.33
CA HIS A 234 2.92 -8.92 11.03
C HIS A 234 2.35 -9.69 12.23
N TYR A 235 1.03 -9.82 12.32
CA TYR A 235 0.45 -10.90 13.09
C TYR A 235 0.71 -12.19 12.31
N ASN A 236 1.65 -12.99 12.80
CA ASN A 236 1.68 -14.43 12.54
C ASN A 236 0.35 -14.99 13.07
N TYR A 237 -0.63 -15.14 12.18
CA TYR A 237 -1.69 -16.11 12.41
C TYR A 237 -1.04 -17.50 12.27
N ILE A 238 -0.31 -17.92 13.29
CA ILE A 238 -0.20 -19.34 13.58
C ILE A 238 -1.63 -19.71 13.95
N TYR A 239 -2.33 -20.35 13.02
CA TYR A 239 -3.49 -21.13 13.39
C TYR A 239 -2.99 -22.17 14.38
N GLU A 240 -3.20 -21.97 15.67
CA GLU A 240 -3.37 -23.08 16.60
C GLU A 240 -4.64 -23.80 16.14
N TYR A 241 -4.46 -24.66 15.15
CA TYR A 241 -5.36 -25.76 14.90
C TYR A 241 -5.22 -26.64 16.13
N ASN A 242 -6.15 -26.53 17.07
CA ASN A 242 -6.40 -27.55 18.08
C ASN A 242 -6.82 -28.83 17.35
N ALA A 243 -5.84 -29.53 16.78
CA ALA A 243 -5.87 -30.96 16.61
C ALA A 243 -5.12 -31.55 17.79
N ASP A 244 -5.81 -31.65 18.92
CA ASP A 244 -5.62 -32.75 19.84
C ASP A 244 -7.02 -33.19 20.29
N LYS A 245 -7.58 -34.06 19.46
CA LYS A 245 -8.32 -35.20 19.98
C LYS A 245 -7.27 -36.24 20.34
N GLU A 246 -7.10 -36.47 21.63
CA GLU A 246 -7.12 -37.80 22.24
C GLU A 246 -7.54 -37.66 23.71
#